data_AF-A0A6N6TAL7-F1
#
_entry.id   AF-A0A6N6TAL7-F1
#
_cell.length_a   1.000
_cell.length_b   1.000
_cell.length_c   1.000
_cell.angle_alpha   90.00
_cell.angle_beta   90.00
_cell.angle_gamma   90.00
#
_symmetry.space_group_name_H-M   'P 1'
#
loop_
_entity.id
_entity.type
_entity.pdbx_description
1 polymer ?
#
loop_
_entity_poly.entity_id
_entity_poly.type
_entity_poly.pdbx_seq_one_letter_code
_entity_poly.pdbx_strand_id
1 'polypeptide(L)'
;MNTLAPLPGEARVATIAPPGFPDAEEIGLLGRVGLFSRDDARALRKLWRVLEDQTDDYLEMVLGMVAAYPTLAAALTVLRTEGPENPMEGSTTIRHLFRRWLLETCLSPHEPAWLMQLYAELPPDRPAPSLSARLPAFRYLIALSFPLVATARTLLVTSELAPQEIERMQSALLKAILLQVALLSKLYVKEGLW
;
A
#
# COMPACT_ATOMS: atom_id res chain seq x y z
N MET A 1 -36.05 -11.45 11.27
CA MET A 1 -35.75 -10.59 10.11
C MET A 1 -35.86 -9.15 10.58
N ASN A 2 -34.74 -8.47 10.81
CA ASN A 2 -34.73 -7.02 11.05
C ASN A 2 -33.51 -6.46 10.35
N THR A 3 -33.74 -5.94 9.16
CA THR A 3 -32.78 -5.27 8.30
C THR A 3 -32.51 -3.89 8.92
N LEU A 4 -31.31 -3.68 9.45
CA LEU A 4 -30.87 -2.36 9.86
C LEU A 4 -30.74 -1.50 8.60
N ALA A 5 -31.52 -0.42 8.53
CA ALA A 5 -31.48 0.55 7.46
C ALA A 5 -30.12 1.28 7.43
N PRO A 6 -29.57 1.62 6.25
CA PRO A 6 -28.34 2.41 6.16
C PRO A 6 -28.60 3.86 6.60
N LEU A 7 -27.62 4.47 7.27
CA LEU A 7 -27.64 5.89 7.62
C LEU A 7 -27.60 6.76 6.35
N PRO A 8 -28.39 7.86 6.28
CA PRO A 8 -28.41 8.75 5.13
C PRO A 8 -27.17 9.66 5.15
N GLY A 9 -26.24 9.47 4.21
CA GLY A 9 -25.14 10.42 4.00
C GLY A 9 -23.87 9.87 3.39
N GLU A 10 -23.59 8.57 3.46
CA GLU A 10 -22.46 7.97 2.74
C GLU A 10 -22.95 7.38 1.42
N ALA A 11 -23.25 8.26 0.46
CA ALA A 11 -23.15 7.86 -0.93
C ALA A 11 -21.67 7.57 -1.17
N ARG A 12 -21.26 6.30 -1.03
CA ARG A 12 -19.99 5.80 -1.54
C ARG A 12 -20.01 6.09 -3.03
N VAL A 13 -19.46 7.22 -3.43
CA VAL A 13 -19.29 7.55 -4.85
C VAL A 13 -18.49 6.39 -5.41
N ALA A 14 -19.13 5.57 -6.23
CA ALA A 14 -18.48 4.45 -6.87
C ALA A 14 -17.41 5.06 -7.78
N THR A 15 -16.17 5.12 -7.29
CA THR A 15 -15.02 5.51 -8.10
C THR A 15 -14.98 4.53 -9.26
N ILE A 16 -15.23 5.03 -10.47
CA ILE A 16 -15.16 4.21 -11.67
C ILE A 16 -13.71 3.72 -11.78
N ALA A 17 -13.53 2.40 -11.72
CA ALA A 17 -12.22 1.79 -11.85
C ALA A 17 -11.61 2.17 -13.21
N PRO A 18 -10.34 2.59 -13.26
CA PRO A 18 -9.70 2.97 -14.50
C PRO A 18 -9.49 1.74 -15.40
N PRO A 19 -9.33 1.93 -16.73
CA PRO A 19 -9.06 0.85 -17.65
C PRO A 19 -7.87 -0.01 -17.21
N GLY A 20 -8.02 -1.33 -17.31
CA GLY A 20 -6.97 -2.29 -16.93
C GLY A 20 -6.89 -2.60 -15.43
N PHE A 21 -7.48 -1.79 -14.55
CA PHE A 21 -7.56 -2.10 -13.13
C PHE A 21 -8.45 -3.33 -12.90
N PRO A 22 -8.06 -4.27 -12.02
CA PRO A 22 -8.90 -5.42 -11.68
C PRO A 22 -10.28 -5.01 -11.16
N ASP A 23 -11.32 -5.76 -11.52
CA ASP A 23 -12.66 -5.49 -11.02
C ASP A 23 -12.85 -5.92 -9.56
N ALA A 24 -13.99 -5.56 -8.98
CA ALA A 24 -14.29 -5.85 -7.58
C ALA A 24 -14.43 -7.35 -7.28
N GLU A 25 -14.82 -8.17 -8.26
CA GLU A 25 -14.94 -9.62 -8.08
C GLU A 25 -13.55 -10.25 -7.96
N GLU A 26 -12.63 -9.86 -8.84
CA GLU A 26 -11.26 -10.34 -8.86
C GLU A 26 -10.47 -9.88 -7.63
N ILE A 27 -10.61 -8.60 -7.24
CA ILE A 27 -10.05 -8.09 -5.98
C ILE A 27 -10.57 -8.88 -4.79
N GLY A 28 -11.88 -9.14 -4.76
CA GLY A 28 -12.51 -9.93 -3.71
C GLY A 28 -12.01 -11.38 -3.68
N LEU A 29 -11.76 -11.99 -4.83
CA LEU A 29 -11.17 -13.32 -4.94
C LEU A 29 -9.73 -13.35 -4.41
N LEU A 30 -8.88 -12.43 -4.85
CA LEU A 30 -7.50 -12.31 -4.38
C LEU A 30 -7.43 -12.06 -2.87
N GLY A 31 -8.32 -11.21 -2.34
CA GLY A 31 -8.46 -11.02 -0.89
C GLY A 31 -8.78 -12.31 -0.15
N ARG A 32 -9.71 -13.13 -0.66
CA ARG A 32 -10.05 -14.43 -0.06
C ARG A 32 -8.89 -15.44 -0.16
N VAL A 33 -8.20 -15.51 -1.30
CA VAL A 33 -7.01 -16.37 -1.48
C VAL A 33 -5.89 -15.96 -0.51
N GLY A 34 -5.70 -14.66 -0.29
CA GLY A 34 -4.79 -14.10 0.71
C GLY A 34 -5.29 -14.22 2.16
N LEU A 35 -6.41 -14.93 2.41
CA LEU A 35 -7.02 -15.11 3.73
C LEU A 35 -7.35 -13.79 4.43
N PHE A 36 -7.67 -12.75 3.66
CA PHE A 36 -8.12 -11.47 4.18
C PHE A 36 -9.58 -11.59 4.66
N SER A 37 -9.82 -11.17 5.89
CA SER A 37 -11.10 -11.30 6.59
C SER A 37 -11.59 -9.97 7.15
N ARG A 38 -12.82 -9.97 7.69
CA ARG A 38 -13.36 -8.81 8.42
C ARG A 38 -12.56 -8.49 9.69
N ASP A 39 -11.86 -9.47 10.25
CA ASP A 39 -11.03 -9.30 11.45
C ASP A 39 -9.75 -8.55 11.08
N ASP A 40 -9.18 -8.84 9.91
CA ASP A 40 -8.05 -8.11 9.36
C ASP A 40 -8.43 -6.64 9.12
N ALA A 41 -9.61 -6.36 8.55
CA ALA A 41 -10.09 -4.99 8.37
C ALA A 41 -10.25 -4.23 9.72
N ARG A 42 -10.66 -4.93 10.78
CA ARG A 42 -10.74 -4.35 12.14
C ARG A 42 -9.35 -4.09 12.71
N ALA A 43 -8.43 -5.04 12.54
CA ALA A 43 -7.05 -4.91 12.99
C ALA A 43 -6.33 -3.76 12.28
N LEU A 44 -6.53 -3.59 10.98
CA LEU A 44 -5.97 -2.47 10.21
C LEU A 44 -6.49 -1.10 10.67
N ARG A 45 -7.77 -0.97 10.98
CA ARG A 45 -8.30 0.28 11.56
C ARG A 45 -7.68 0.59 12.92
N LYS A 46 -7.44 -0.43 13.74
CA LYS A 46 -6.72 -0.25 15.02
C LYS A 46 -5.26 0.12 14.78
N LEU A 47 -4.61 -0.52 13.81
CA LEU A 47 -3.23 -0.24 13.38
C LEU A 47 -3.07 1.22 12.96
N TRP A 48 -3.98 1.75 12.13
CA TRP A 48 -3.96 3.17 11.73
C TRP A 48 -4.00 4.10 12.95
N ARG A 49 -4.92 3.89 13.89
CA ARG A 49 -5.05 4.71 15.11
C ARG A 49 -3.79 4.71 15.98
N VAL A 50 -2.99 3.63 15.93
CA VAL A 50 -1.73 3.54 16.68
C VAL A 50 -0.59 4.24 15.94
N LEU A 51 -0.57 4.16 14.60
CA LEU A 51 0.53 4.64 13.78
C LEU A 51 0.32 6.05 13.19
N GLU A 52 -0.88 6.63 13.26
CA GLU A 52 -1.18 7.90 12.55
C GLU A 52 -0.34 9.09 13.01
N ASP A 53 0.11 9.10 14.25
CA ASP A 53 1.02 10.11 14.80
C ASP A 53 2.51 9.77 14.62
N GLN A 54 2.80 8.55 14.17
CA GLN A 54 4.17 8.00 14.04
C GLN A 54 4.49 7.60 12.59
N THR A 55 3.70 8.06 11.60
CA THR A 55 3.91 7.72 10.17
C THR A 55 5.27 8.17 9.65
N ASP A 56 5.75 9.25 10.24
CA ASP A 56 7.02 9.91 9.94
C ASP A 56 8.21 9.08 10.40
N ASP A 57 8.17 8.63 11.66
CA ASP A 57 9.17 7.72 12.22
C ASP A 57 9.16 6.38 11.48
N TYR A 58 7.97 5.89 11.12
CA TYR A 58 7.83 4.69 10.30
C TYR A 58 8.55 4.85 8.95
N LEU A 59 8.32 5.96 8.26
CA LEU A 59 9.00 6.24 6.99
C LEU A 59 10.52 6.29 7.18
N GLU A 60 11.03 6.97 8.20
CA GLU A 60 12.48 7.07 8.45
C GLU A 60 13.10 5.69 8.70
N MET A 61 12.44 4.82 9.47
CA MET A 61 12.92 3.46 9.67
C MET A 61 12.91 2.63 8.38
N VAL A 62 11.89 2.80 7.52
CA VAL A 62 11.84 2.15 6.20
C VAL A 62 12.98 2.66 5.31
N LEU A 63 13.18 3.97 5.23
CA LEU A 63 14.26 4.57 4.44
C LEU A 63 15.63 4.14 4.93
N GLY A 64 15.84 4.08 6.25
CA GLY A 64 17.08 3.59 6.85
C GLY A 64 17.35 2.12 6.51
N MET A 65 16.32 1.27 6.54
CA MET A 65 16.42 -0.13 6.10
C MET A 65 16.77 -0.24 4.61
N VAL A 66 16.12 0.56 3.75
CA VAL A 66 16.40 0.54 2.31
C VAL A 66 17.80 1.06 1.99
N ALA A 67 18.29 2.06 2.72
CA ALA A 67 19.63 2.62 2.55
C ALA A 67 20.75 1.60 2.78
N ALA A 68 20.49 0.52 3.53
CA ALA A 68 21.43 -0.58 3.71
C ALA A 68 21.66 -1.42 2.43
N TYR A 69 20.86 -1.22 1.37
CA TYR A 69 20.94 -1.95 0.12
C TYR A 69 21.23 -1.00 -1.06
N PRO A 70 22.49 -0.93 -1.55
CA PRO A 70 22.88 0.03 -2.59
C PRO A 70 22.01 0.00 -3.85
N THR A 71 21.58 -1.19 -4.28
CA THR A 71 20.71 -1.35 -5.46
C THR A 71 19.30 -0.78 -5.26
N LEU A 72 18.77 -0.82 -4.04
CA LEU A 72 17.46 -0.24 -3.73
C LEU A 72 17.56 1.26 -3.49
N ALA A 73 18.63 1.71 -2.84
CA ALA A 73 18.91 3.13 -2.62
C ALA A 73 19.00 3.88 -3.96
N ALA A 74 19.69 3.31 -4.96
CA ALA A 74 19.77 3.89 -6.31
C ALA A 74 18.38 4.03 -6.97
N ALA A 75 17.50 3.02 -6.82
CA ALA A 75 16.14 3.08 -7.36
C ALA A 75 15.29 4.16 -6.66
N LEU A 76 15.42 4.32 -5.34
CA LEU A 76 14.74 5.38 -4.60
C LEU A 76 15.26 6.78 -4.94
N THR A 77 16.55 6.92 -5.25
CA THR A 77 17.12 8.21 -5.69
C THR A 77 16.51 8.65 -7.01
N VAL A 78 16.30 7.75 -7.98
CA VAL A 78 15.61 8.07 -9.25
C VAL A 78 14.19 8.61 -8.97
N LEU A 79 13.46 8.01 -8.04
CA LEU A 79 12.13 8.48 -7.63
C LEU A 79 12.16 9.85 -6.93
N ARG A 80 13.28 10.22 -6.28
CA ARG A 80 13.49 11.53 -5.66
C ARG A 80 13.85 12.62 -6.69
N THR A 81 14.58 12.27 -7.73
CA THR A 81 15.07 13.23 -8.74
C THR A 81 14.01 13.63 -9.77
N GLU A 82 12.93 12.85 -9.93
CA GLU A 82 11.74 13.29 -10.70
C GLU A 82 10.76 14.15 -9.88
N GLY A 83 11.07 14.42 -8.60
CA GLY A 83 10.40 15.46 -7.80
C GLY A 83 10.95 16.86 -8.08
N PRO A 84 10.32 17.94 -7.58
CA PRO A 84 10.78 19.31 -7.79
C PRO A 84 12.25 19.45 -7.40
N GLU A 85 12.98 20.33 -8.09
CA GLU A 85 14.45 20.53 -8.02
C GLU A 85 14.99 20.85 -6.60
N ASN A 86 14.11 20.97 -5.61
CA ASN A 86 14.41 21.20 -4.20
C ASN A 86 14.36 19.89 -3.38
N PRO A 87 15.51 19.41 -2.85
CA PRO A 87 15.57 18.21 -1.99
C PRO A 87 14.66 18.27 -0.76
N MET A 88 14.41 19.48 -0.24
CA MET A 88 13.51 19.73 0.89
C MET A 88 12.03 19.51 0.54
N GLU A 89 11.60 19.87 -0.68
CA GLU A 89 10.23 19.65 -1.16
C GLU A 89 10.00 18.17 -1.55
N GLY A 90 11.05 17.48 -2.01
CA GLY A 90 10.99 16.03 -2.24
C GLY A 90 10.76 15.22 -0.96
N SER A 91 11.37 15.64 0.15
CA SER A 91 11.20 14.97 1.46
C SER A 91 9.77 15.12 2.02
N THR A 92 9.19 16.32 1.95
CA THR A 92 7.80 16.56 2.39
C THR A 92 6.79 15.83 1.51
N THR A 93 7.06 15.73 0.21
CA THR A 93 6.22 14.99 -0.74
C THR A 93 6.19 13.49 -0.45
N ILE A 94 7.36 12.85 -0.27
CA ILE A 94 7.42 11.41 0.04
C ILE A 94 6.73 11.09 1.37
N ARG A 95 6.89 11.96 2.37
CA ARG A 95 6.25 11.82 3.67
C ARG A 95 4.72 11.87 3.58
N HIS A 96 4.20 12.83 2.80
CA HIS A 96 2.77 12.92 2.51
C HIS A 96 2.25 11.66 1.77
N LEU A 97 2.96 11.23 0.73
CA LEU A 97 2.59 10.04 -0.04
C LEU A 97 2.61 8.77 0.79
N PHE A 98 3.61 8.59 1.65
CA PHE A 98 3.72 7.44 2.54
C PHE A 98 2.58 7.42 3.57
N ARG A 99 2.29 8.57 4.20
CA ARG A 99 1.15 8.70 5.12
C ARG A 99 -0.17 8.36 4.45
N ARG A 100 -0.41 8.89 3.26
CA ARG A 100 -1.60 8.61 2.45
C ARG A 100 -1.68 7.13 2.07
N TRP A 101 -0.59 6.53 1.61
CA TRP A 101 -0.50 5.10 1.30
C TRP A 101 -0.88 4.24 2.52
N LEU A 102 -0.33 4.56 3.70
CA LEU A 102 -0.60 3.80 4.92
C LEU A 102 -2.06 3.95 5.38
N LEU A 103 -2.61 5.16 5.32
CA LEU A 103 -4.02 5.45 5.58
C LEU A 103 -4.93 4.61 4.67
N GLU A 104 -4.72 4.68 3.36
CA GLU A 104 -5.52 3.96 2.38
C GLU A 104 -5.37 2.43 2.55
N THR A 105 -4.16 1.95 2.84
CA THR A 105 -3.91 0.53 3.15
C THR A 105 -4.71 0.06 4.36
N CYS A 106 -4.84 0.91 5.38
CA CYS A 106 -5.50 0.53 6.61
C CYS A 106 -7.04 0.68 6.56
N LEU A 107 -7.53 1.71 5.86
CA LEU A 107 -8.96 2.03 5.82
C LEU A 107 -9.68 1.42 4.61
N SER A 108 -8.99 1.29 3.47
CA SER A 108 -9.54 0.85 2.19
C SER A 108 -8.65 -0.19 1.48
N PRO A 109 -8.27 -1.32 2.13
CA PRO A 109 -7.28 -2.26 1.59
C PRO A 109 -7.65 -2.90 0.25
N HIS A 110 -8.94 -3.01 -0.08
CA HIS A 110 -9.42 -3.57 -1.35
C HIS A 110 -9.62 -2.49 -2.44
N GLU A 111 -9.61 -1.21 -2.07
CA GLU A 111 -9.82 -0.10 -3.00
C GLU A 111 -8.79 1.00 -2.74
N PRO A 112 -7.48 0.70 -2.86
CA PRO A 112 -6.44 1.70 -2.66
C PRO A 112 -6.51 2.74 -3.79
N ALA A 113 -6.92 3.97 -3.44
CA ALA A 113 -7.10 5.06 -4.40
C ALA A 113 -5.77 5.44 -5.09
N TRP A 114 -4.64 5.33 -4.39
CA TRP A 114 -3.30 5.53 -4.95
C TRP A 114 -3.02 4.56 -6.11
N LEU A 115 -3.49 3.31 -6.00
CA LEU A 115 -3.27 2.31 -7.04
C LEU A 115 -4.18 2.58 -8.24
N MET A 116 -5.44 2.92 -8.00
CA MET A 116 -6.34 3.36 -9.08
C MET A 116 -5.76 4.58 -9.80
N GLN A 117 -5.26 5.57 -9.06
CA GLN A 117 -4.62 6.75 -9.65
C GLN A 117 -3.41 6.35 -10.52
N LEU A 118 -2.56 5.45 -10.04
CA LEU A 118 -1.42 4.94 -10.81
C LEU A 118 -1.85 4.28 -12.13
N TYR A 119 -2.91 3.47 -12.11
CA TYR A 119 -3.46 2.87 -13.32
C TYR A 119 -4.03 3.92 -14.30
N ALA A 120 -4.70 4.95 -13.78
CA ALA A 120 -5.26 6.02 -14.61
C ALA A 120 -4.17 6.89 -15.28
N GLU A 121 -3.02 7.06 -14.63
CA GLU A 121 -1.88 7.82 -15.16
C GLU A 121 -1.05 7.04 -16.18
N LEU A 122 -1.17 5.71 -16.20
CA LEU A 122 -0.45 4.86 -17.13
C LEU A 122 -1.26 4.71 -18.44
N PRO A 123 -0.67 5.00 -19.60
CA PRO A 123 -1.37 4.82 -20.86
C PRO A 123 -1.69 3.34 -21.10
N PRO A 124 -2.85 3.00 -21.68
CA PRO A 124 -3.32 1.62 -21.84
C PRO A 124 -2.40 0.73 -22.69
N ASP A 125 -1.58 1.31 -23.58
CA ASP A 125 -0.75 0.59 -24.56
C ASP A 125 0.77 0.65 -24.28
N ARG A 126 1.23 0.79 -23.02
CA ARG A 126 2.65 1.15 -22.77
C ARG A 126 3.66 0.03 -22.47
N PRO A 127 4.89 0.19 -23.01
CA PRO A 127 6.02 -0.71 -22.79
C PRO A 127 6.71 -0.48 -21.42
N ALA A 128 7.42 -1.52 -20.97
CA ALA A 128 8.18 -1.61 -19.72
C ALA A 128 9.07 -0.39 -19.33
N PRO A 129 9.68 0.39 -20.26
CA PRO A 129 10.51 1.54 -19.89
C PRO A 129 9.75 2.63 -19.12
N SER A 130 8.47 2.84 -19.41
CA SER A 130 7.66 3.87 -18.75
C SER A 130 7.24 3.51 -17.33
N LEU A 131 7.09 2.21 -17.04
CA LEU A 131 6.86 1.66 -15.71
C LEU A 131 8.13 1.73 -14.86
N SER A 132 9.28 1.44 -15.46
CA SER A 132 10.59 1.44 -14.77
C SER A 132 11.04 2.82 -14.31
N ALA A 133 10.50 3.89 -14.92
CA ALA A 133 10.73 5.27 -14.51
C ALA A 133 9.93 5.64 -13.24
N ARG A 134 8.74 5.06 -13.05
CA ARG A 134 7.82 5.43 -11.95
C ARG A 134 7.78 4.42 -10.81
N LEU A 135 8.13 3.17 -11.06
CA LEU A 135 8.07 2.10 -10.09
C LEU A 135 9.37 1.28 -10.09
N PRO A 136 9.80 0.77 -8.93
CA PRO A 136 10.92 -0.14 -8.87
C PRO A 136 10.61 -1.46 -9.60
N ALA A 137 11.65 -2.23 -9.91
CA ALA A 137 11.47 -3.57 -10.46
C ALA A 137 10.59 -4.43 -9.52
N PHE A 138 9.64 -5.19 -10.08
CA PHE A 138 8.62 -5.91 -9.32
C PHE A 138 9.17 -6.83 -8.21
N ARG A 139 10.32 -7.46 -8.45
CA ARG A 139 11.00 -8.31 -7.45
C ARG A 139 11.25 -7.59 -6.12
N TYR A 140 11.47 -6.27 -6.16
CA TYR A 140 11.71 -5.47 -4.97
C TYR A 140 10.42 -5.15 -4.23
N LEU A 141 9.29 -4.97 -4.93
CA LEU A 141 7.98 -4.80 -4.32
C LEU A 141 7.59 -6.04 -3.49
N ILE A 142 7.85 -7.23 -4.05
CA ILE A 142 7.68 -8.50 -3.31
C ILE A 142 8.62 -8.56 -2.12
N ALA A 143 9.93 -8.33 -2.34
CA ALA A 143 10.94 -8.46 -1.29
C ALA A 143 10.73 -7.46 -0.12
N LEU A 144 10.20 -6.27 -0.41
CA LEU A 144 9.93 -5.22 0.59
C LEU A 144 8.63 -5.44 1.38
N SER A 145 7.78 -6.39 0.96
CA SER A 145 6.50 -6.64 1.65
C SER A 145 6.69 -7.03 3.11
N PHE A 146 7.64 -7.94 3.41
CA PHE A 146 7.93 -8.34 4.79
C PHE A 146 8.66 -7.25 5.60
N PRO A 147 9.74 -6.62 5.10
CA PRO A 147 10.42 -5.53 5.80
C PRO A 147 9.48 -4.39 6.22
N LEU A 148 8.52 -3.99 5.38
CA LEU A 148 7.53 -2.97 5.75
C LEU A 148 6.76 -3.37 7.01
N VAL A 149 6.29 -4.62 7.11
CA VAL A 149 5.56 -5.15 8.27
C VAL A 149 6.47 -5.28 9.49
N ALA A 150 7.70 -5.75 9.30
CA ALA A 150 8.68 -5.90 10.36
C ALA A 150 9.05 -4.55 10.98
N THR A 151 9.12 -3.48 10.19
CA THR A 151 9.34 -2.13 10.71
C THR A 151 8.12 -1.61 11.47
N ALA A 152 6.91 -1.81 10.96
CA ALA A 152 5.68 -1.44 11.68
C ALA A 152 5.60 -2.12 13.05
N ARG A 153 6.01 -3.40 13.15
CA ARG A 153 6.09 -4.15 14.42
C ARG A 153 6.88 -3.40 15.49
N THR A 154 8.01 -2.80 15.13
CA THR A 154 8.88 -2.11 16.10
C THR A 154 8.16 -0.94 16.76
N LEU A 155 7.32 -0.22 16.01
CA LEU A 155 6.47 0.87 16.51
C LEU A 155 5.24 0.38 17.27
N LEU A 156 4.81 -0.86 17.04
CA LEU A 156 3.70 -1.45 17.80
C LEU A 156 4.13 -1.98 19.16
N VAL A 157 5.37 -2.46 19.28
CA VAL A 157 5.92 -2.98 20.55
C VAL A 157 6.18 -1.86 21.56
N THR A 158 6.40 -0.63 21.09
CA THR A 158 6.48 0.54 21.98
C THR A 158 5.11 0.97 22.52
N SER A 159 4.02 0.44 21.95
CA SER A 159 2.66 0.66 22.44
C SER A 159 2.31 -0.36 23.54
N GLU A 160 1.49 0.02 24.53
CA GLU A 160 1.00 -0.86 25.61
C GLU A 160 -0.04 -1.91 25.13
N LEU A 161 0.23 -2.56 24.00
CA LEU A 161 -0.67 -3.52 23.36
C LEU A 161 -0.29 -4.95 23.72
N ALA A 162 -1.29 -5.82 23.85
CA ALA A 162 -1.02 -7.23 24.10
C ALA A 162 -0.34 -7.89 22.88
N PRO A 163 0.60 -8.85 23.08
CA PRO A 163 1.34 -9.48 21.98
C PRO A 163 0.45 -10.06 20.87
N GLN A 164 -0.67 -10.68 21.25
CA GLN A 164 -1.64 -11.24 20.30
C GLN A 164 -2.32 -10.17 19.43
N GLU A 165 -2.51 -8.96 19.96
CA GLU A 165 -3.06 -7.85 19.17
C GLU A 165 -2.03 -7.33 18.16
N ILE A 166 -0.77 -7.25 18.57
CA ILE A 166 0.35 -6.88 17.70
C ILE A 166 0.48 -7.87 16.54
N GLU A 167 0.41 -9.18 16.81
CA GLU A 167 0.43 -10.23 15.78
C GLU A 167 -0.74 -10.14 14.80
N ARG A 168 -1.96 -9.89 15.29
CA ARG A 168 -3.14 -9.71 14.43
C ARG A 168 -2.98 -8.53 13.49
N MET A 169 -2.49 -7.39 13.99
CA MET A 169 -2.27 -6.20 13.17
C MET A 169 -1.16 -6.41 12.14
N GLN A 170 -0.08 -7.11 12.49
CA GLN A 170 0.99 -7.46 11.52
C GLN A 170 0.50 -8.39 10.43
N SER A 171 -0.26 -9.42 10.79
CA SER A 171 -0.84 -10.35 9.83
C SER A 171 -1.76 -9.61 8.87
N ALA A 172 -2.64 -8.75 9.39
CA ALA A 172 -3.55 -7.95 8.58
C ALA A 172 -2.81 -6.98 7.64
N LEU A 173 -1.75 -6.32 8.13
CA LEU A 173 -0.91 -5.43 7.33
C LEU A 173 -0.19 -6.19 6.20
N LEU A 174 0.39 -7.36 6.51
CA LEU A 174 1.06 -8.18 5.51
C LEU A 174 0.09 -8.61 4.41
N LYS A 175 -1.12 -9.08 4.77
CA LYS A 175 -2.15 -9.45 3.79
C LYS A 175 -2.56 -8.27 2.91
N ALA A 176 -2.73 -7.08 3.50
CA ALA A 176 -3.07 -5.88 2.73
C ALA A 176 -1.96 -5.47 1.75
N ILE A 177 -0.70 -5.52 2.18
CA ILE A 177 0.46 -5.22 1.33
C ILE A 177 0.58 -6.25 0.21
N LEU A 178 0.45 -7.54 0.51
CA LEU A 178 0.51 -8.60 -0.50
C LEU A 178 -0.64 -8.51 -1.51
N LEU A 179 -1.85 -8.13 -1.06
CA LEU A 179 -2.97 -7.84 -1.96
C LEU A 179 -2.61 -6.69 -2.91
N GLN A 180 -2.07 -5.58 -2.40
CA GLN A 180 -1.63 -4.46 -3.24
C GLN A 180 -0.53 -4.86 -4.22
N VAL A 181 0.45 -5.66 -3.79
CA VAL A 181 1.52 -6.16 -4.66
C VAL A 181 0.96 -7.08 -5.75
N ALA A 182 -0.04 -7.92 -5.44
CA ALA A 182 -0.73 -8.74 -6.43
C ALA A 182 -1.51 -7.91 -7.44
N LEU A 183 -2.24 -6.89 -7.00
CA LEU A 183 -2.95 -5.97 -7.90
C LEU A 183 -1.97 -5.15 -8.75
N LEU A 184 -0.83 -4.74 -8.17
CA LEU A 184 0.19 -4.00 -8.88
C LEU A 184 0.94 -4.86 -9.92
N SER A 185 1.02 -6.19 -9.70
CA SER A 185 1.74 -7.11 -10.58
C SER A 185 1.19 -7.16 -12.01
N LYS A 186 -0.10 -6.84 -12.19
CA LYS A 186 -0.74 -6.79 -13.52
C LYS A 186 -0.04 -5.83 -14.48
N LEU A 187 0.55 -4.76 -13.95
CA LEU A 187 1.32 -3.80 -14.73
C LEU A 187 2.70 -4.33 -15.17
N TYR A 188 3.17 -5.44 -14.60
CA TYR A 188 4.49 -6.02 -14.87
C TYR A 188 4.44 -7.32 -15.65
N VAL A 189 3.34 -8.07 -15.54
CA VAL A 189 3.18 -9.34 -16.24
C VAL A 189 2.71 -9.13 -17.67
N LYS A 190 3.05 -10.07 -18.54
CA LYS A 190 2.57 -10.05 -19.92
C LYS A 190 1.06 -10.29 -19.94
N GLU A 191 0.40 -9.77 -20.98
CA GLU A 191 -1.02 -9.99 -21.21
C GLU A 191 -1.35 -11.49 -21.19
N GLY A 192 -2.44 -11.85 -20.49
CA GLY A 192 -2.89 -13.23 -20.32
C GLY A 192 -2.11 -14.06 -19.29
N LEU A 193 -1.12 -13.49 -18.59
CA LEU A 193 -0.33 -14.16 -17.55
C LEU A 193 -0.49 -13.56 -16.14
N TRP A 194 -1.47 -12.67 -15.97
CA TRP A 194 -1.91 -12.19 -14.64
C TRP A 194 -3.02 -13.08 -14.12
#